data_AF-A0A1G5E6V4-F1
#
_entry.id   AF-A0A1G5E6V4-F1
#
_cell.length_a   1.000
_cell.length_b   1.000
_cell.length_c   1.000
_cell.angle_alpha   90.00
_cell.angle_beta   90.00
_cell.angle_gamma   90.00
#
_symmetry.space_group_name_H-M   'P 1'
#
loop_
_entity.id
_entity.type
_entity.pdbx_description
1 polymer ?
#
loop_
_entity_poly.entity_id
_entity_poly.type
_entity_poly.pdbx_seq_one_letter_code
_entity_poly.pdbx_strand_id
1 'polypeptide(L)'
;MIGVGSALVSLLLIFVCYSLTLTAKRADENLLMICEKNQKNEEERGNREMESQRDILRVIEKEIKKGSAPVAFAGLGFSEECYHLVDSQAKMNQLLDYFFRNEEYAALAERQVKSNIYAEMGKRLNFRSARSDRDRKNMEVAAKRWIKKKHPTFDGDVYVENIRCFLDIFQEELEKRKCTVNEQDTTALIFSQKHLEALYLQCLMHRRNAMQEIPELKGLSETCNRIYKLQDVDVLFQCLLMDQMDWEEEKLYVQFSTIYLLKQTVKN
;
A
#
# COMPACT_ATOMS: atom_id res chain seq x y z
N MET A 1 71.52 -28.20 24.17
CA MET A 1 70.29 -28.05 25.00
C MET A 1 69.25 -27.19 24.26
N ILE A 2 68.69 -27.66 23.13
CA ILE A 2 67.73 -26.91 22.29
C ILE A 2 66.34 -27.58 22.31
N GLY A 3 65.99 -28.25 23.42
CA GLY A 3 64.78 -29.09 23.48
C GLY A 3 63.57 -28.46 24.18
N VAL A 4 63.76 -27.44 25.02
CA VAL A 4 62.69 -26.99 25.94
C VAL A 4 61.92 -25.78 25.39
N GLY A 5 62.58 -24.88 24.65
CA GLY A 5 61.94 -23.69 24.08
C GLY A 5 60.94 -23.99 22.94
N SER A 6 61.21 -25.00 22.12
CA SER A 6 60.33 -25.43 21.01
C SER A 6 59.02 -26.05 21.51
N ALA A 7 59.07 -26.84 22.59
CA ALA A 7 57.89 -27.46 23.19
C ALA A 7 56.95 -26.41 23.81
N LEU A 8 57.50 -25.40 24.48
CA LEU A 8 56.73 -24.30 25.07
C LEU A 8 56.02 -23.46 23.99
N VAL A 9 56.71 -23.14 22.89
CA VAL A 9 56.10 -22.41 21.75
C VAL A 9 54.97 -23.23 21.11
N SER A 10 55.16 -24.54 20.97
CA SER A 10 54.14 -25.45 20.41
C SER A 10 52.90 -25.55 21.30
N LEU A 11 53.07 -25.67 22.62
CA LEU A 11 51.98 -25.67 23.60
C LEU A 11 51.20 -24.34 23.59
N LEU A 12 51.90 -23.21 23.45
CA LEU A 12 51.30 -21.89 23.42
C LEU A 12 50.50 -21.68 22.12
N LEU A 13 51.01 -22.14 20.98
CA LEU A 13 50.28 -22.20 19.71
C LEU A 13 49.02 -23.06 19.80
N ILE A 14 49.10 -24.26 20.40
CA ILE A 14 47.94 -25.13 20.61
C ILE A 14 46.89 -24.43 21.47
N PHE A 15 47.29 -23.74 22.55
CA PHE A 15 46.36 -23.03 23.43
C PHE A 15 45.70 -21.83 22.72
N VAL A 16 46.44 -21.08 21.91
CA VAL A 16 45.91 -19.98 21.09
C VAL A 16 44.97 -20.51 20.03
N CYS A 17 45.34 -21.55 19.29
CA CYS A 17 44.47 -22.20 18.30
C CYS A 17 43.20 -22.78 18.94
N TYR A 18 43.32 -23.44 20.10
CA TYR A 18 42.17 -23.96 20.84
C TYR A 18 41.23 -22.84 21.27
N SER A 19 41.76 -21.74 21.81
CA SER A 19 40.97 -20.56 22.18
C SER A 19 40.25 -19.95 20.98
N LEU A 20 40.93 -19.83 19.83
CA LEU A 20 40.35 -19.35 18.57
C LEU A 20 39.23 -20.27 18.07
N THR A 21 39.44 -21.59 18.08
CA THR A 21 38.40 -22.56 17.69
C THR A 21 37.20 -22.55 18.63
N LEU A 22 37.43 -22.34 19.93
CA LEU A 22 36.35 -22.22 20.92
C LEU A 22 35.55 -20.92 20.72
N THR A 23 36.23 -19.81 20.40
CA THR A 23 35.54 -18.55 20.06
C THR A 23 34.79 -18.61 18.74
N ALA A 24 35.34 -19.30 17.73
CA ALA A 24 34.66 -19.53 16.45
C ALA A 24 33.40 -20.38 16.64
N LYS A 25 33.50 -21.49 17.39
CA LYS A 25 32.34 -22.33 17.70
C LYS A 25 31.24 -21.58 18.46
N ARG A 26 31.61 -20.73 19.43
CA ARG A 26 30.65 -19.86 20.14
C ARG A 26 30.03 -18.80 19.23
N ALA A 27 30.79 -18.26 18.28
CA ALA A 27 30.27 -17.31 17.29
C ALA A 27 29.27 -17.98 16.34
N ASP A 28 29.55 -19.20 15.89
CA ASP A 28 28.65 -19.99 15.05
C ASP A 28 27.35 -20.36 15.78
N GLU A 29 27.43 -20.79 17.05
CA GLU A 29 26.27 -21.06 17.90
C GLU A 29 25.41 -19.79 18.12
N ASN A 30 26.05 -18.64 18.36
CA ASN A 30 25.35 -17.36 18.48
C ASN A 30 24.68 -16.92 17.17
N LEU A 31 25.33 -17.13 16.03
CA LEU A 31 24.77 -16.83 14.71
C LEU A 31 23.52 -17.69 14.44
N LEU A 32 23.60 -19.00 14.73
CA LEU A 32 22.47 -19.92 14.59
C LEU A 32 21.27 -19.49 15.44
N MET A 33 21.52 -19.12 16.70
CA MET A 33 20.49 -18.61 17.62
C MET A 33 19.83 -17.33 17.10
N ILE A 34 20.59 -16.42 16.48
CA ILE A 34 20.05 -15.20 15.86
C ILE A 34 19.20 -15.55 14.64
N CYS A 35 19.66 -16.48 13.79
CA CYS A 35 18.90 -16.96 12.64
C CYS A 35 17.57 -17.60 13.05
N GLU A 36 17.57 -18.51 14.04
CA GLU A 36 16.35 -19.14 14.54
C GLU A 36 15.37 -18.13 15.16
N LYS A 37 15.89 -17.15 15.90
CA LYS A 37 15.06 -16.07 16.47
C LYS A 37 14.45 -15.20 15.37
N ASN A 38 15.21 -14.89 14.31
CA ASN A 38 14.70 -14.15 13.17
C ASN A 38 13.62 -14.94 12.42
N GLN A 39 13.83 -16.23 12.19
CA GLN A 39 12.83 -17.12 11.60
C GLN A 39 11.54 -17.17 12.42
N LYS A 40 11.63 -17.33 13.75
CA LYS A 40 10.45 -17.30 14.63
C LYS A 40 9.73 -15.95 14.60
N ASN A 41 10.48 -14.85 14.60
CA ASN A 41 9.90 -13.51 14.49
C ASN A 41 9.19 -13.31 13.15
N GLU A 42 9.75 -13.83 12.06
CA GLU A 42 9.15 -13.81 10.72
C GLU A 42 7.86 -14.66 10.67
N GLU A 43 7.88 -15.85 11.27
CA GLU A 43 6.71 -16.74 11.37
C GLU A 43 5.60 -16.11 12.22
N GLU A 44 5.92 -15.55 13.39
CA GLU A 44 4.96 -14.82 14.23
C GLU A 44 4.41 -13.57 13.55
N ARG A 45 5.23 -12.89 12.74
CA ARG A 45 4.80 -11.74 11.93
C ARG A 45 3.85 -12.19 10.82
N GLY A 46 4.18 -13.27 10.13
CA GLY A 46 3.32 -13.88 9.12
C GLY A 46 1.97 -14.33 9.70
N ASN A 47 1.98 -14.97 10.87
CA ASN A 47 0.76 -15.40 11.57
C ASN A 47 -0.14 -14.21 11.96
N ARG A 48 0.44 -13.14 12.53
CA ARG A 48 -0.31 -11.91 12.85
C ARG A 48 -0.88 -11.25 11.60
N GLU A 49 -0.13 -11.26 10.50
CA GLU A 49 -0.58 -10.70 9.22
C GLU A 49 -1.76 -11.51 8.65
N MET A 50 -1.68 -12.84 8.64
CA MET A 50 -2.81 -13.70 8.25
C MET A 50 -4.04 -13.53 9.16
N GLU A 51 -3.84 -13.30 10.47
CA GLU A 51 -4.94 -13.00 11.39
C GLU A 51 -5.60 -11.66 11.05
N SER A 52 -4.81 -10.61 10.80
CA SER A 52 -5.33 -9.31 10.37
C SER A 52 -6.09 -9.36 9.03
N GLN A 53 -5.63 -10.17 8.06
CA GLN A 53 -6.35 -10.38 6.80
C GLN A 53 -7.71 -11.01 7.06
N ARG A 54 -7.75 -12.06 7.89
CA ARG A 54 -8.99 -12.74 8.28
C ARG A 54 -9.94 -11.81 9.02
N ASP A 55 -9.43 -10.94 9.89
CA ASP A 55 -10.24 -9.97 10.61
C ASP A 55 -10.85 -8.92 9.69
N ILE A 56 -10.12 -8.46 8.68
CA ILE A 56 -10.65 -7.54 7.65
C ILE A 56 -11.74 -8.22 6.82
N LEU A 57 -11.52 -9.47 6.39
CA LEU A 57 -12.53 -10.26 5.69
C LEU A 57 -13.80 -10.43 6.53
N ARG A 58 -13.66 -10.77 7.81
CA ARG A 58 -14.79 -10.86 8.76
C ARG A 58 -15.54 -9.54 8.91
N VAL A 59 -14.83 -8.40 8.90
CA VAL A 59 -15.46 -7.08 8.93
C VAL A 59 -16.33 -6.89 7.69
N ILE A 60 -15.82 -7.19 6.50
CA ILE A 60 -16.58 -7.07 5.24
C ILE A 60 -17.82 -7.95 5.26
N GLU A 61 -17.68 -9.25 5.55
CA GLU A 61 -18.81 -10.18 5.63
C GLU A 61 -19.88 -9.70 6.63
N LYS A 62 -19.43 -9.19 7.79
CA LYS A 62 -20.33 -8.66 8.82
C LYS A 62 -21.04 -7.39 8.35
N GLU A 63 -20.36 -6.49 7.65
CA GLU A 63 -20.96 -5.28 7.12
C GLU A 63 -21.92 -5.60 5.97
N ILE A 64 -21.62 -6.58 5.11
CA ILE A 64 -22.54 -7.09 4.09
C ILE A 64 -23.82 -7.63 4.74
N LYS A 65 -23.70 -8.46 5.79
CA LYS A 65 -24.85 -8.98 6.56
C LYS A 65 -25.69 -7.88 7.21
N LYS A 66 -25.11 -6.71 7.48
CA LYS A 66 -25.82 -5.52 8.00
C LYS A 66 -26.45 -4.65 6.90
N GLY A 67 -26.34 -5.05 5.63
CA GLY A 67 -26.90 -4.33 4.49
C GLY A 67 -25.90 -3.47 3.70
N SER A 68 -24.60 -3.51 4.02
CA SER A 68 -23.57 -2.89 3.17
C SER A 68 -23.49 -3.58 1.79
N ALA A 69 -22.94 -2.90 0.79
CA ALA A 69 -22.88 -3.37 -0.59
C ALA A 69 -22.32 -4.80 -0.69
N PRO A 70 -22.91 -5.70 -1.49
CA PRO A 70 -22.52 -7.10 -1.55
C PRO A 70 -21.35 -7.28 -2.52
N VAL A 71 -20.24 -6.61 -2.21
CA VAL A 71 -19.02 -6.66 -3.02
C VAL A 71 -17.85 -7.10 -2.15
N ALA A 72 -16.89 -7.78 -2.77
CA ALA A 72 -15.65 -8.22 -2.13
C ALA A 72 -14.46 -7.78 -2.97
N PHE A 73 -13.32 -7.51 -2.33
CA PHE A 73 -12.08 -7.21 -3.03
C PHE A 73 -11.59 -8.42 -3.83
N ALA A 74 -11.29 -8.21 -5.12
CA ALA A 74 -10.86 -9.25 -6.06
C ALA A 74 -9.39 -9.13 -6.47
N GLY A 75 -8.79 -7.94 -6.37
CA GLY A 75 -7.38 -7.73 -6.71
C GLY A 75 -7.06 -6.33 -7.18
N LEU A 76 -5.78 -6.11 -7.49
CA LEU A 76 -5.28 -4.87 -8.08
C LEU A 76 -4.76 -5.12 -9.51
N GLY A 77 -5.17 -4.29 -10.45
CA GLY A 77 -4.70 -4.31 -11.84
C GLY A 77 -3.43 -3.49 -12.03
N PHE A 78 -2.26 -4.11 -11.87
CA PHE A 78 -0.98 -3.47 -12.16
C PHE A 78 -0.66 -3.56 -13.66
N SER A 79 -0.36 -2.43 -14.29
CA SER A 79 0.08 -2.37 -15.69
C SER A 79 1.08 -1.22 -15.89
N GLU A 80 1.75 -1.19 -17.04
CA GLU A 80 2.65 -0.08 -17.42
C GLU A 80 1.91 1.26 -17.48
N GLU A 81 0.66 1.24 -17.93
CA GLU A 81 -0.19 2.43 -18.10
C GLU A 81 -0.60 3.06 -16.76
N CYS A 82 -0.41 2.38 -15.63
CA CYS A 82 -0.78 2.90 -14.32
C CYS A 82 0.11 4.05 -13.85
N TYR A 83 1.32 4.22 -14.41
CA TYR A 83 2.36 5.10 -13.87
C TYR A 83 2.59 6.32 -14.75
N HIS A 84 2.45 7.52 -14.18
CA HIS A 84 2.66 8.77 -14.91
C HIS A 84 3.53 9.74 -14.13
N LEU A 85 4.51 10.34 -14.83
CA LEU A 85 5.36 11.38 -14.27
C LEU A 85 4.55 12.65 -13.97
N VAL A 86 4.77 13.24 -12.81
CA VAL A 86 4.28 14.56 -12.42
C VAL A 86 5.45 15.53 -12.51
N ASP A 87 5.49 16.28 -13.61
CA ASP A 87 6.61 17.13 -14.06
C ASP A 87 6.55 18.57 -13.54
N SER A 88 5.52 18.92 -12.77
CA SER A 88 5.36 20.28 -12.27
C SER A 88 4.45 20.36 -11.05
N GLN A 89 4.65 21.42 -10.26
CA GLN A 89 3.76 21.79 -9.17
C GLN A 89 2.33 22.09 -9.68
N ALA A 90 2.19 22.61 -10.91
CA ALA A 90 0.88 22.88 -11.52
C ALA A 90 0.11 21.58 -11.78
N LYS A 91 0.76 20.58 -12.40
CA LYS A 91 0.18 19.25 -12.63
C LYS A 91 -0.18 18.54 -11.32
N MET A 92 0.68 18.65 -10.30
CA MET A 92 0.36 18.18 -8.94
C MET A 92 -0.91 18.83 -8.38
N ASN A 93 -1.05 20.15 -8.53
CA ASN A 93 -2.24 20.85 -8.04
C ASN A 93 -3.50 20.40 -8.78
N GLN A 94 -3.45 20.27 -10.12
CA GLN A 94 -4.56 19.75 -10.91
C GLN A 94 -4.96 18.34 -10.49
N LEU A 95 -4.01 17.45 -10.22
CA LEU A 95 -4.28 16.11 -9.71
C LEU A 95 -5.00 16.15 -8.35
N LEU A 96 -4.57 17.00 -7.43
CA LEU A 96 -5.23 17.14 -6.13
C LEU A 96 -6.64 17.73 -6.28
N ASP A 97 -6.81 18.74 -7.12
CA ASP A 97 -8.12 19.33 -7.40
C ASP A 97 -9.05 18.26 -8.01
N TYR A 98 -8.53 17.40 -8.90
CA TYR A 98 -9.24 16.24 -9.43
C TYR A 98 -9.61 15.24 -8.32
N PHE A 99 -8.65 14.75 -7.54
CA PHE A 99 -8.90 13.73 -6.53
C PHE A 99 -9.92 14.17 -5.48
N PHE A 100 -9.90 15.45 -5.10
CA PHE A 100 -10.86 16.01 -4.14
C PHE A 100 -12.14 16.57 -4.78
N ARG A 101 -12.26 16.54 -6.12
CA ARG A 101 -13.38 17.13 -6.87
C ARG A 101 -13.62 18.60 -6.45
N ASN A 102 -12.54 19.38 -6.46
CA ASN A 102 -12.54 20.80 -6.16
C ASN A 102 -12.21 21.61 -7.42
N GLU A 103 -12.33 22.94 -7.31
CA GLU A 103 -12.05 23.88 -8.40
C GLU A 103 -12.74 23.49 -9.71
N GLU A 104 -11.98 23.26 -10.79
CA GLU A 104 -12.52 22.89 -12.12
C GLU A 104 -13.29 21.56 -12.11
N TYR A 105 -13.02 20.68 -11.13
CA TYR A 105 -13.68 19.38 -10.98
C TYR A 105 -14.87 19.40 -10.01
N ALA A 106 -15.25 20.57 -9.49
CA ALA A 106 -16.38 20.68 -8.55
C ALA A 106 -17.71 20.20 -9.17
N ALA A 107 -17.87 20.27 -10.49
CA ALA A 107 -19.05 19.75 -11.19
C ALA A 107 -19.16 18.22 -11.09
N LEU A 108 -18.04 17.51 -10.91
CA LEU A 108 -18.00 16.06 -10.70
C LEU A 108 -18.33 15.68 -9.26
N ALA A 109 -18.49 16.66 -8.35
CA ALA A 109 -18.69 16.42 -6.93
C ALA A 109 -20.12 16.03 -6.56
N GLU A 110 -20.62 14.95 -7.16
CA GLU A 110 -21.94 14.40 -6.86
C GLU A 110 -22.02 13.83 -5.43
N ARG A 111 -23.21 13.38 -5.03
CA ARG A 111 -23.44 12.79 -3.69
C ARG A 111 -22.51 11.60 -3.39
N GLN A 112 -22.04 10.91 -4.43
CA GLN A 112 -21.20 9.72 -4.35
C GLN A 112 -19.76 10.01 -3.87
N VAL A 113 -19.26 11.25 -3.98
CA VAL A 113 -17.91 11.63 -3.51
C VAL A 113 -17.71 11.42 -2.02
N LYS A 114 -18.79 11.38 -1.24
CA LYS A 114 -18.75 11.05 0.20
C LYS A 114 -18.32 9.60 0.46
N SER A 115 -18.31 8.75 -0.55
CA SER A 115 -17.80 7.37 -0.48
C SER A 115 -16.30 7.28 -0.76
N ASN A 116 -15.66 8.33 -1.29
CA ASN A 116 -14.22 8.32 -1.52
C ASN A 116 -13.45 8.29 -0.20
N ILE A 117 -12.39 7.49 -0.15
CA ILE A 117 -11.51 7.37 1.01
C ILE A 117 -10.18 8.04 0.70
N TYR A 118 -9.72 8.90 1.60
CA TYR A 118 -8.46 9.62 1.44
C TYR A 118 -7.55 9.31 2.62
N ALA A 119 -6.27 9.05 2.35
CA ALA A 119 -5.27 8.97 3.39
C ALA A 119 -4.86 10.37 3.87
N GLU A 120 -4.95 10.59 5.17
CA GLU A 120 -4.40 11.74 5.86
C GLU A 120 -2.96 11.45 6.27
N MET A 121 -2.03 12.05 5.52
CA MET A 121 -0.60 11.92 5.78
C MET A 121 -0.15 12.78 6.97
N GLY A 122 0.69 12.23 7.85
CA GLY A 122 1.13 12.91 9.06
C GLY A 122 1.92 12.02 10.03
N LYS A 123 1.79 12.26 11.34
CA LYS A 123 2.46 11.46 12.40
C LYS A 123 1.91 10.03 12.52
N ARG A 124 0.63 9.85 12.19
CA ARG A 124 -0.03 8.54 12.11
C ARG A 124 -0.82 8.53 10.82
N LEU A 125 -0.69 7.44 10.05
CA LEU A 125 -1.52 7.24 8.87
C LEU A 125 -2.95 7.00 9.34
N ASN A 126 -3.87 7.81 8.83
CA ASN A 126 -5.30 7.64 8.99
C ASN A 126 -5.95 7.72 7.62
N PHE A 127 -7.14 7.16 7.45
CA PHE A 127 -7.90 7.27 6.22
C PHE A 127 -9.37 7.46 6.53
N ARG A 128 -10.03 8.32 5.77
CA ARG A 128 -11.44 8.64 5.98
C ARG A 128 -12.08 9.23 4.74
N SER A 129 -13.41 9.24 4.73
CA SER A 129 -14.17 10.00 3.75
C SER A 129 -14.31 11.47 4.14
N ALA A 130 -14.50 12.31 3.13
CA ALA A 130 -14.84 13.71 3.33
C ALA A 130 -16.33 13.87 3.61
N ARG A 131 -16.67 14.70 4.61
CA ARG A 131 -18.06 14.86 5.08
C ARG A 131 -18.83 15.98 4.36
N SER A 132 -18.11 16.92 3.75
CA SER A 132 -18.66 18.08 3.04
C SER A 132 -17.64 18.66 2.06
N ASP A 133 -18.09 19.59 1.21
CA ASP A 133 -17.20 20.32 0.29
C ASP A 133 -16.12 21.11 1.04
N ARG A 134 -16.50 21.71 2.17
CA ARG A 134 -15.54 22.39 3.06
C ARG A 134 -14.50 21.43 3.62
N ASP A 135 -14.91 20.21 3.97
CA ASP A 135 -14.00 19.18 4.48
C ASP A 135 -13.03 18.73 3.37
N ARG A 136 -13.50 18.53 2.13
CA ARG A 136 -12.62 18.24 0.98
C ARG A 136 -11.57 19.32 0.77
N LYS A 137 -11.98 20.59 0.76
CA LYS A 137 -11.03 21.72 0.65
C LYS A 137 -10.00 21.74 1.78
N ASN A 138 -10.42 21.44 3.02
CA ASN A 138 -9.49 21.37 4.15
C ASN A 138 -8.48 20.21 4.01
N MET A 139 -8.96 19.04 3.56
CA MET A 139 -8.11 17.86 3.32
C MET A 139 -7.10 18.12 2.20
N GLU A 140 -7.53 18.77 1.12
CA GLU A 140 -6.65 19.16 0.02
C GLU A 140 -5.56 20.16 0.48
N VAL A 141 -5.92 21.17 1.26
CA VAL A 141 -4.95 22.10 1.87
C VAL A 141 -3.97 21.36 2.77
N ALA A 142 -4.43 20.37 3.55
CA ALA A 142 -3.55 19.54 4.38
C ALA A 142 -2.59 18.70 3.53
N ALA A 143 -3.07 18.10 2.45
CA ALA A 143 -2.25 17.35 1.49
C ALA A 143 -1.20 18.25 0.83
N LYS A 144 -1.59 19.41 0.30
CA LYS A 144 -0.67 20.41 -0.28
C LYS A 144 0.41 20.82 0.73
N ARG A 145 0.06 21.02 2.01
CA ARG A 145 1.03 21.31 3.08
C ARG A 145 1.98 20.14 3.37
N TRP A 146 1.48 18.90 3.36
CA TRP A 146 2.31 17.71 3.56
C TRP A 146 3.31 17.55 2.40
N ILE A 147 2.83 17.64 1.16
CA ILE A 147 3.64 17.53 -0.05
C ILE A 147 4.76 18.57 -0.05
N LYS A 148 4.45 19.83 0.29
CA LYS A 148 5.45 20.90 0.38
C LYS A 148 6.58 20.58 1.38
N LYS A 149 6.29 19.89 2.49
CA LYS A 149 7.31 19.48 3.48
C LYS A 149 8.24 18.39 2.97
N LYS A 150 7.83 17.66 1.93
CA LYS A 150 8.63 16.60 1.30
C LYS A 150 9.58 17.14 0.23
N HIS A 151 9.47 18.42 -0.12
CA HIS A 151 10.35 19.10 -1.07
C HIS A 151 10.53 18.36 -2.41
N PRO A 152 9.44 17.98 -3.11
CA PRO A 152 9.55 17.43 -4.47
C PRO A 152 10.19 18.45 -5.41
N THR A 153 11.08 17.99 -6.28
CA THR A 153 11.72 18.82 -7.31
C THR A 153 10.89 18.90 -8.58
N PHE A 154 10.04 17.90 -8.82
CA PHE A 154 9.28 17.69 -10.05
C PHE A 154 10.17 17.48 -11.30
N ASP A 155 11.44 17.11 -11.09
CA ASP A 155 12.40 16.78 -12.14
C ASP A 155 12.65 15.27 -12.17
N GLY A 156 11.64 14.52 -12.61
CA GLY A 156 11.72 13.07 -12.71
C GLY A 156 11.53 12.31 -11.39
N ASP A 157 11.20 12.98 -10.29
CA ASP A 157 11.13 12.40 -8.94
C ASP A 157 9.70 12.16 -8.41
N VAL A 158 8.66 12.66 -9.07
CA VAL A 158 7.26 12.49 -8.64
C VAL A 158 6.44 11.73 -9.65
N TYR A 159 5.70 10.71 -9.19
CA TYR A 159 4.83 9.90 -10.04
C TYR A 159 3.44 9.77 -9.42
N VAL A 160 2.42 9.77 -10.24
CA VAL A 160 1.07 9.31 -9.88
C VAL A 160 0.90 7.89 -10.42
N GLU A 161 0.41 7.02 -9.56
CA GLU A 161 0.04 5.65 -9.86
C GLU A 161 -1.48 5.53 -9.76
N ASN A 162 -2.15 5.15 -10.84
CA ASN A 162 -3.59 4.93 -10.90
C ASN A 162 -3.87 3.45 -11.17
N ILE A 163 -4.17 2.70 -10.12
CA ILE A 163 -4.45 1.27 -10.20
C ILE A 163 -5.95 1.03 -10.15
N ARG A 164 -6.43 0.05 -10.92
CA ARG A 164 -7.79 -0.46 -10.79
C ARG A 164 -7.87 -1.42 -9.60
N CYS A 165 -8.74 -1.12 -8.65
CA CYS A 165 -9.12 -2.04 -7.59
C CYS A 165 -10.38 -2.78 -8.03
N PHE A 166 -10.23 -4.06 -8.35
CA PHE A 166 -11.33 -4.90 -8.81
C PHE A 166 -12.13 -5.42 -7.63
N LEU A 167 -13.44 -5.45 -7.82
CA LEU A 167 -14.43 -5.89 -6.85
C LEU A 167 -15.27 -7.01 -7.48
N ASP A 168 -15.33 -8.14 -6.80
CA ASP A 168 -16.27 -9.21 -7.13
C ASP A 168 -17.64 -8.85 -6.56
N ILE A 169 -18.68 -9.14 -7.34
CA ILE A 169 -20.07 -8.88 -6.97
C ILE A 169 -20.79 -10.21 -6.80
N PHE A 170 -21.51 -10.36 -5.69
CA PHE A 170 -22.38 -11.51 -5.47
C PHE A 170 -23.73 -11.30 -6.18
N GLN A 171 -23.88 -11.84 -7.40
CA GLN A 171 -25.05 -11.59 -8.26
C GLN A 171 -26.40 -11.91 -7.58
N GLU A 172 -26.46 -12.97 -6.76
CA GLU A 172 -27.67 -13.34 -5.99
C GLU A 172 -28.11 -12.25 -4.99
N GLU A 173 -27.15 -11.52 -4.43
CA GLU A 173 -27.40 -10.40 -3.53
C GLU A 173 -27.67 -9.09 -4.28
N LEU A 174 -27.20 -8.99 -5.52
CA LEU A 174 -27.41 -7.84 -6.39
C LEU A 174 -28.88 -7.75 -6.85
N GLU A 175 -29.48 -8.88 -7.22
CA GLU A 175 -30.90 -8.97 -7.59
C GLU A 175 -31.83 -8.43 -6.49
N LYS A 176 -31.46 -8.62 -5.22
CA LYS A 176 -32.22 -8.12 -4.05
C LYS A 176 -32.12 -6.61 -3.85
N ARG A 177 -31.22 -5.94 -4.59
CA ARG A 177 -30.88 -4.51 -4.46
C ARG A 177 -31.20 -3.70 -5.72
N LYS A 178 -31.93 -4.29 -6.67
CA LYS A 178 -32.49 -3.55 -7.80
C LYS A 178 -33.45 -2.47 -7.31
N CYS A 179 -33.31 -1.28 -7.87
CA CYS A 179 -34.20 -0.17 -7.63
C CYS A 179 -34.39 0.62 -8.92
N THR A 180 -35.52 1.30 -9.03
CA THR A 180 -35.80 2.16 -10.17
C THR A 180 -35.45 3.60 -9.81
N VAL A 181 -34.51 4.19 -10.55
CA VAL A 181 -34.12 5.60 -10.44
C VAL A 181 -34.42 6.26 -11.79
N ASN A 182 -35.24 7.31 -11.80
CA ASN A 182 -35.65 8.01 -13.02
C ASN A 182 -36.19 7.07 -14.11
N GLU A 183 -37.09 6.14 -13.73
CA GLU A 183 -37.69 5.13 -14.63
C GLU A 183 -36.69 4.14 -15.24
N GLN A 184 -35.44 4.11 -14.76
CA GLN A 184 -34.42 3.14 -15.14
C GLN A 184 -34.13 2.18 -13.98
N ASP A 185 -34.21 0.89 -14.25
CA ASP A 185 -33.79 -0.13 -13.29
C ASP A 185 -32.27 -0.11 -13.15
N THR A 186 -31.81 0.11 -11.93
CA THR A 186 -30.39 0.15 -11.55
C THR A 186 -30.17 -0.66 -10.29
N THR A 187 -28.92 -0.84 -9.89
CA THR A 187 -28.57 -1.47 -8.61
C THR A 187 -27.99 -0.44 -7.66
N ALA A 188 -28.58 -0.32 -6.48
CA ALA A 188 -28.03 0.51 -5.42
C ALA A 188 -26.94 -0.23 -4.63
N LEU A 189 -25.70 0.24 -4.75
CA LEU A 189 -24.58 -0.18 -3.89
C LEU A 189 -24.39 0.81 -2.74
N ILE A 190 -24.90 0.45 -1.57
CA ILE A 190 -24.81 1.29 -0.36
C ILE A 190 -23.69 0.76 0.52
N PHE A 191 -22.61 1.54 0.66
CA PHE A 191 -21.46 1.15 1.46
C PHE A 191 -21.54 1.75 2.87
N SER A 192 -21.29 0.92 3.88
CA SER A 192 -20.99 1.43 5.22
C SER A 192 -19.56 1.99 5.26
N GLN A 193 -19.32 2.96 6.15
CA GLN A 193 -17.99 3.55 6.34
C GLN A 193 -16.94 2.47 6.65
N LYS A 194 -17.28 1.48 7.49
CA LYS A 194 -16.39 0.38 7.84
C LYS A 194 -16.08 -0.53 6.66
N HIS A 195 -17.03 -0.73 5.75
CA HIS A 195 -16.78 -1.50 4.54
C HIS A 195 -15.79 -0.75 3.63
N LEU A 196 -15.98 0.55 3.40
CA LEU A 196 -15.04 1.35 2.60
C LEU A 196 -13.62 1.35 3.17
N GLU A 197 -13.51 1.50 4.49
CA GLU A 197 -12.26 1.41 5.24
C GLU A 197 -11.58 0.04 5.08
N ALA A 198 -12.36 -1.05 5.13
CA ALA A 198 -11.86 -2.40 4.93
C ALA A 198 -11.37 -2.64 3.50
N LEU A 199 -12.09 -2.15 2.47
CA LEU A 199 -11.66 -2.25 1.07
C LEU A 199 -10.34 -1.52 0.83
N TYR A 200 -10.20 -0.32 1.41
CA TYR A 200 -8.94 0.44 1.35
C TYR A 200 -7.78 -0.34 1.98
N LEU A 201 -8.00 -0.95 3.15
CA LEU A 201 -6.98 -1.79 3.79
C LEU A 201 -6.64 -3.02 2.94
N GLN A 202 -7.62 -3.67 2.31
CA GLN A 202 -7.36 -4.79 1.41
C GLN A 202 -6.48 -4.40 0.22
N CYS A 203 -6.64 -3.19 -0.34
CA CYS A 203 -5.75 -2.68 -1.38
C CYS A 203 -4.29 -2.62 -0.89
N LEU A 204 -4.07 -2.08 0.31
CA LEU A 204 -2.72 -1.99 0.91
C LEU A 204 -2.10 -3.36 1.16
N MET A 205 -2.90 -4.30 1.67
CA MET A 205 -2.44 -5.66 1.95
C MET A 205 -2.12 -6.42 0.67
N HIS A 206 -3.00 -6.32 -0.34
CA HIS A 206 -2.79 -6.98 -1.62
C HIS A 206 -1.54 -6.47 -2.31
N ARG A 207 -1.30 -5.14 -2.32
CA ARG A 207 -0.04 -4.60 -2.84
C ARG A 207 1.17 -5.19 -2.14
N ARG A 208 1.13 -5.25 -0.81
CA ARG A 208 2.22 -5.79 0.00
C ARG A 208 2.50 -7.27 -0.30
N ASN A 209 1.47 -8.07 -0.53
CA ASN A 209 1.63 -9.48 -0.90
C ASN A 209 2.14 -9.60 -2.35
N ALA A 210 1.59 -8.80 -3.27
CA ALA A 210 1.96 -8.82 -4.68
C ALA A 210 3.46 -8.55 -4.88
N MET A 211 4.04 -7.57 -4.17
CA MET A 211 5.49 -7.29 -4.24
C MET A 211 6.38 -8.41 -3.68
N GLN A 212 5.84 -9.30 -2.84
CA GLN A 212 6.57 -10.47 -2.31
C GLN A 212 6.50 -11.65 -3.29
N GLU A 213 5.34 -11.86 -3.91
CA GLU A 213 5.10 -12.96 -4.85
C GLU A 213 5.71 -12.68 -6.23
N ILE A 214 5.59 -11.44 -6.70
CA ILE A 214 6.06 -10.98 -8.00
C ILE A 214 7.04 -9.82 -7.76
N PRO A 215 8.36 -10.07 -7.70
CA PRO A 215 9.33 -9.03 -7.38
C PRO A 215 9.53 -8.00 -8.50
N GLU A 216 9.15 -8.33 -9.74
CA GLU A 216 9.31 -7.46 -10.89
C GLU A 216 8.21 -7.72 -11.92
N LEU A 217 7.57 -6.66 -12.39
CA LEU A 217 6.57 -6.73 -13.45
C LEU A 217 7.28 -6.54 -14.80
N LYS A 218 7.12 -7.54 -15.68
CA LYS A 218 7.64 -7.47 -17.05
C LYS A 218 6.97 -6.32 -17.80
N GLY A 219 7.75 -5.54 -18.54
CA GLY A 219 7.28 -4.39 -19.32
C GLY A 219 7.35 -3.05 -18.58
N LEU A 220 7.42 -3.04 -17.24
CA LEU A 220 7.60 -1.78 -16.50
C LEU A 220 9.06 -1.30 -16.59
N SER A 221 9.23 0.03 -16.67
CA SER A 221 10.54 0.67 -16.51
C SER A 221 11.16 0.36 -15.13
N GLU A 222 12.48 0.52 -14.99
CA GLU A 222 13.16 0.36 -13.70
C GLU A 222 12.53 1.27 -12.62
N THR A 223 12.22 2.52 -12.97
CA THR A 223 11.56 3.47 -12.06
C THR A 223 10.17 3.01 -11.65
N CYS A 224 9.34 2.54 -12.60
CA CYS A 224 8.01 2.03 -12.28
C CYS A 224 8.08 0.76 -11.43
N ASN A 225 9.03 -0.14 -11.69
CA ASN A 225 9.27 -1.33 -10.86
C ASN A 225 9.74 -0.97 -9.44
N ARG A 226 10.54 0.10 -9.27
CA ARG A 226 10.88 0.64 -7.94
C ARG A 226 9.63 1.14 -7.20
N ILE A 227 8.75 1.87 -7.88
CA ILE A 227 7.48 2.36 -7.31
C ILE A 227 6.58 1.18 -6.93
N TYR A 228 6.39 0.22 -7.84
CA TYR A 228 5.62 -1.00 -7.62
C TYR A 228 6.03 -1.71 -6.32
N LYS A 229 7.35 -1.92 -6.14
CA LYS A 229 7.95 -2.52 -4.94
C LYS A 229 7.97 -1.61 -3.70
N LEU A 230 7.52 -0.36 -3.81
CA LEU A 230 7.66 0.66 -2.76
C LEU A 230 9.12 0.86 -2.31
N GLN A 231 10.07 0.69 -3.24
CA GLN A 231 11.50 0.76 -2.96
C GLN A 231 11.99 2.21 -3.04
N ASP A 232 12.51 2.73 -1.93
CA ASP A 232 13.05 4.09 -1.82
C ASP A 232 12.04 5.17 -2.28
N VAL A 233 10.77 4.99 -1.91
CA VAL A 233 9.71 5.96 -2.19
C VAL A 233 9.10 6.50 -0.90
N ASP A 234 8.59 7.72 -0.97
CA ASP A 234 7.69 8.31 0.02
C ASP A 234 6.30 8.45 -0.60
N VAL A 235 5.26 8.17 0.19
CA VAL A 235 3.88 8.43 -0.24
C VAL A 235 3.52 9.88 0.07
N LEU A 236 3.20 10.62 -0.98
CA LEU A 236 2.79 12.02 -0.92
C LEU A 236 1.28 12.17 -0.70
N PHE A 237 0.49 11.32 -1.34
CA PHE A 237 -0.97 11.33 -1.28
C PHE A 237 -1.51 9.95 -1.69
N GLN A 238 -2.67 9.55 -1.16
CA GLN A 238 -3.33 8.31 -1.58
C GLN A 238 -4.83 8.41 -1.37
N CYS A 239 -5.61 7.87 -2.30
CA CYS A 239 -7.06 7.79 -2.21
C CYS A 239 -7.64 6.56 -2.94
N LEU A 240 -8.87 6.19 -2.54
CA LEU A 240 -9.73 5.25 -3.22
C LEU A 240 -10.98 6.03 -3.70
N LEU A 241 -11.12 6.19 -5.00
CA LEU A 241 -12.19 6.96 -5.65
C LEU A 241 -13.36 6.02 -5.96
N MET A 242 -14.34 6.00 -5.05
CA MET A 242 -15.56 5.20 -5.17
C MET A 242 -16.63 5.86 -6.03
N ASP A 243 -16.52 7.17 -6.27
CA ASP A 243 -17.41 7.95 -7.13
C ASP A 243 -17.21 7.70 -8.63
N GLN A 244 -16.15 6.99 -9.01
CA GLN A 244 -15.83 6.62 -10.39
C GLN A 244 -15.75 5.10 -10.53
N MET A 245 -16.86 4.47 -10.20
CA MET A 245 -17.01 3.03 -10.32
C MET A 245 -17.43 2.66 -11.74
N ASP A 246 -16.75 1.69 -12.35
CA ASP A 246 -16.99 1.29 -13.74
C ASP A 246 -16.72 -0.22 -13.94
N TRP A 247 -16.97 -0.72 -15.14
CA TRP A 247 -16.85 -2.13 -15.49
C TRP A 247 -15.72 -2.37 -16.48
N GLU A 248 -14.94 -3.43 -16.23
CA GLU A 248 -13.95 -3.97 -17.17
C GLU A 248 -13.99 -5.48 -17.12
N GLU A 249 -14.14 -6.13 -18.29
CA GLU A 249 -14.14 -7.61 -18.41
C GLU A 249 -15.05 -8.29 -17.37
N GLU A 250 -16.28 -7.77 -17.21
CA GLU A 250 -17.31 -8.25 -16.27
C GLU A 250 -16.99 -8.03 -14.78
N LYS A 251 -15.89 -7.35 -14.46
CA LYS A 251 -15.54 -6.95 -13.10
C LYS A 251 -15.80 -5.48 -12.86
N LEU A 252 -16.39 -5.21 -11.71
CA LEU A 252 -16.52 -3.86 -11.20
C LEU A 252 -15.15 -3.39 -10.72
N TYR A 253 -14.77 -2.15 -11.00
CA TYR A 253 -13.56 -1.57 -10.44
C TYR A 253 -13.78 -0.14 -9.97
N VAL A 254 -12.90 0.27 -9.06
CA VAL A 254 -12.75 1.65 -8.60
C VAL A 254 -11.29 2.06 -8.71
N GLN A 255 -11.00 3.36 -8.79
CA GLN A 255 -9.63 3.84 -8.89
C GLN A 255 -8.96 3.91 -7.52
N PHE A 256 -7.82 3.26 -7.38
CA PHE A 256 -6.91 3.40 -6.25
C PHE A 256 -5.68 4.17 -6.70
N SER A 257 -5.61 5.43 -6.29
CA SER A 257 -4.62 6.39 -6.76
C SER A 257 -3.61 6.73 -5.68
N THR A 258 -2.33 6.69 -6.01
CA THR A 258 -1.24 7.03 -5.09
C THR A 258 -0.24 7.96 -5.77
N ILE A 259 0.17 9.03 -5.08
CA ILE A 259 1.26 9.90 -5.53
C ILE A 259 2.52 9.54 -4.72
N TYR A 260 3.60 9.26 -5.43
CA TYR A 260 4.90 8.89 -4.88
C TYR A 260 5.95 9.95 -5.14
N LEU A 261 6.87 10.09 -4.20
CA LEU A 261 8.13 10.80 -4.33
C LEU A 261 9.27 9.78 -4.29
N LEU A 262 10.08 9.72 -5.34
CA LEU A 262 11.30 8.92 -5.37
C LEU A 262 12.35 9.57 -4.48
N LYS A 263 12.96 8.78 -3.59
CA LYS A 263 14.13 9.21 -2.85
C LYS A 263 15.34 9.13 -3.78
N GLN A 264 16.15 10.18 -3.77
CA GLN A 264 17.44 10.14 -4.42
C GLN A 264 18.28 9.05 -3.76
N THR A 265 18.77 8.11 -4.57
CA THR A 265 19.76 7.14 -4.12
C THR A 265 21.03 7.95 -3.83
N VAL A 266 21.34 8.17 -2.55
CA VAL A 266 22.65 8.72 -2.18
C VAL A 266 23.66 7.66 -2.60
N LYS A 267 24.31 7.88 -3.75
CA LYS A 267 25.52 7.13 -4.10
C LYS A 267 26.58 7.59 -3.10
N ASN A 268 26.74 6.81 -2.02
CA ASN A 268 27.88 6.91 -1.14
C ASN A 268 29.16 6.52 -1.88
#